data_AF-A0A7S2PC92-F1
#
_entry.id   AF-A0A7S2PC92-F1
#
_cell.length_a   1.000
_cell.length_b   1.000
_cell.length_c   1.000
_cell.angle_alpha   90.00
_cell.angle_beta   90.00
_cell.angle_gamma   90.00
#
_symmetry.space_group_name_H-M   'P 1'
#
loop_
_entity.id
_entity.type
_entity.pdbx_description
1 polymer ?
#
loop_
_entity_poly.entity_id
_entity_poly.type
_entity_poly.pdbx_seq_one_letter_code
_entity_poly.pdbx_strand_id
1 'polypeptide(L)'
;MPMRNGDGKFNDPLKFWKEAASQFPELAKLAQEYLSIPATSAPSERVWSRAARVLSAKRARLDPTVTSSIMFVQENSTLIRKHWDELMPGQPLNEFFLPPPFKDEDENGNPIDIGQNDAY
;
A
#
# COMPACT_ATOMS: atom_id res chain seq x y z
N MET A 1 -18.92 -16.36 -10.21
CA MET A 1 -18.51 -15.93 -8.86
C MET A 1 -19.55 -14.95 -8.34
N PRO A 2 -20.34 -15.30 -7.32
CA PRO A 2 -21.28 -14.37 -6.69
C PRO A 2 -20.52 -13.32 -5.88
N MET A 3 -21.01 -12.07 -5.83
CA MET A 3 -20.36 -10.99 -5.08
C MET A 3 -20.27 -11.27 -3.58
N ARG A 4 -21.24 -12.01 -3.02
CA ARG A 4 -21.26 -12.43 -1.63
C ARG A 4 -21.25 -13.96 -1.51
N ASN A 5 -20.53 -14.47 -0.53
CA ASN A 5 -20.59 -15.86 -0.12
C ASN A 5 -21.88 -16.19 0.63
N GLY A 6 -22.14 -17.48 0.86
CA GLY A 6 -23.25 -17.94 1.70
C GLY A 6 -23.25 -17.34 3.12
N ASP A 7 -22.07 -16.91 3.58
CA ASP A 7 -21.87 -16.24 4.87
C ASP A 7 -22.08 -14.71 4.84
N GLY A 8 -22.47 -14.14 3.69
CA GLY A 8 -22.71 -12.70 3.53
C GLY A 8 -21.45 -11.82 3.38
N LYS A 9 -20.26 -12.40 3.45
CA LYS A 9 -18.97 -11.73 3.17
C LYS A 9 -18.76 -11.52 1.67
N PHE A 10 -18.12 -10.43 1.26
CA PHE A 10 -17.77 -10.28 -0.14
C PHE A 10 -16.64 -11.24 -0.52
N ASN A 11 -16.59 -11.57 -1.80
CA ASN A 11 -15.53 -12.38 -2.33
C ASN A 11 -14.40 -11.51 -2.87
N ASP A 12 -13.16 -11.92 -2.59
CA ASP A 12 -11.96 -11.32 -3.17
C ASP A 12 -11.76 -11.81 -4.62
N PRO A 13 -11.99 -10.94 -5.63
CA PRO A 13 -11.83 -11.32 -7.03
C PRO A 13 -10.37 -11.62 -7.39
N LEU A 14 -9.39 -10.98 -6.75
CA LEU A 14 -7.97 -11.24 -7.00
C LEU A 14 -7.58 -12.64 -6.53
N LYS A 15 -8.10 -13.08 -5.38
CA LYS A 15 -7.90 -14.44 -4.89
C LYS A 15 -8.49 -15.49 -5.84
N PHE A 16 -9.70 -15.26 -6.34
CA PHE A 16 -10.32 -16.15 -7.32
C PHE A 16 -9.50 -16.26 -8.60
N TRP A 17 -9.08 -15.13 -9.18
CA TRP A 17 -8.28 -15.14 -10.42
C TRP A 17 -6.90 -15.77 -10.21
N LYS A 18 -6.33 -15.68 -9.02
CA LYS A 18 -5.10 -16.38 -8.64
C LYS A 18 -5.27 -17.91 -8.68
N GLU A 19 -6.39 -18.43 -8.18
CA GLU A 19 -6.70 -19.87 -8.21
C GLU A 19 -7.06 -20.33 -9.64
N ALA A 20 -7.81 -19.52 -10.37
CA ALA A 20 -8.24 -19.79 -11.75
C ALA A 20 -7.13 -19.64 -12.79
N ALA A 21 -5.97 -19.06 -12.44
CA ALA A 21 -4.85 -18.82 -13.35
C ALA A 21 -4.31 -20.10 -14.00
N SER A 22 -4.41 -21.24 -13.32
CA SER A 22 -4.03 -22.56 -13.86
C SER A 22 -4.92 -23.01 -15.02
N GLN A 23 -6.20 -22.64 -15.00
CA GLN A 23 -7.19 -23.02 -16.00
C GLN A 23 -7.29 -21.96 -17.11
N PHE A 24 -7.11 -20.68 -16.76
CA PHE A 24 -7.28 -19.55 -17.68
C PHE A 24 -6.10 -18.56 -17.57
N PRO A 25 -4.90 -18.92 -18.03
CA PRO A 25 -3.69 -18.12 -17.81
C PRO A 25 -3.76 -16.73 -18.46
N GLU A 26 -4.26 -16.63 -19.69
CA GLU A 26 -4.35 -15.33 -20.39
C GLU A 26 -5.43 -14.42 -19.79
N LEU A 27 -6.56 -14.99 -19.38
CA LEU A 27 -7.63 -14.22 -18.76
C LEU A 27 -7.27 -13.78 -17.34
N ALA A 28 -6.53 -14.60 -16.59
CA ALA A 28 -6.04 -14.24 -15.27
C ALA A 28 -5.03 -13.08 -15.32
N LYS A 29 -4.18 -13.01 -16.36
CA LYS A 29 -3.29 -11.85 -16.58
C LYS A 29 -4.09 -10.56 -16.78
N LEU A 30 -5.10 -10.60 -17.67
CA LEU A 30 -5.98 -9.46 -17.90
C LEU A 30 -6.73 -9.07 -16.63
N ALA A 31 -7.30 -10.04 -15.92
CA ALA A 31 -8.02 -9.79 -14.68
C ALA A 31 -7.12 -9.16 -13.62
N GLN A 32 -5.87 -9.63 -13.49
CA GLN A 32 -4.89 -9.02 -12.58
C GLN A 32 -4.62 -7.56 -12.96
N GLU A 33 -4.41 -7.27 -14.24
CA GLU A 33 -4.13 -5.90 -14.70
C GLU A 33 -5.31 -4.96 -14.43
N TYR A 34 -6.53 -5.34 -14.82
CA TYR A 34 -7.71 -4.49 -14.67
C TYR A 34 -8.19 -4.35 -13.22
N LEU A 35 -8.14 -5.42 -12.42
CA LEU A 35 -8.58 -5.37 -11.02
C LEU A 35 -7.59 -4.66 -10.09
N SER A 36 -6.32 -4.52 -10.51
CA SER A 36 -5.32 -3.78 -9.75
C SER A 36 -5.44 -2.25 -9.93
N ILE A 37 -6.24 -1.80 -10.91
CA ILE A 37 -6.46 -0.37 -11.15
C ILE A 37 -7.44 0.14 -10.09
N PRO A 38 -7.06 1.15 -9.28
CA PRO A 38 -7.99 1.74 -8.34
C PRO A 38 -9.13 2.45 -9.08
N ALA A 39 -10.36 2.28 -8.59
CA ALA A 39 -11.54 2.90 -9.19
C ALA A 39 -11.56 4.44 -9.06
N THR A 40 -10.74 5.02 -8.17
CA THR A 40 -10.73 6.46 -7.85
C THR A 40 -9.31 7.00 -7.69
N SER A 41 -9.16 8.33 -7.74
CA SER A 41 -7.91 9.04 -7.43
C SER A 41 -7.60 9.11 -5.93
N ALA A 42 -8.53 8.71 -5.05
CA ALA A 42 -8.35 8.82 -3.60
C ALA A 42 -7.07 8.15 -3.06
N PRO A 43 -6.58 7.01 -3.59
CA PRO A 43 -5.29 6.45 -3.17
C PRO A 43 -4.10 7.36 -3.50
N SER A 44 -4.08 8.00 -4.68
CA SER A 44 -2.98 8.90 -5.05
C SER A 44 -3.04 10.20 -4.24
N GLU A 45 -4.22 10.78 -4.04
CA GLU A 45 -4.42 11.97 -3.19
C GLU A 45 -3.96 11.74 -1.74
N ARG A 46 -4.15 10.53 -1.20
CA ARG A 46 -3.64 10.15 0.12
C ARG A 46 -2.11 10.18 0.18
N VAL A 47 -1.44 9.64 -0.84
CA VAL A 47 0.04 9.70 -0.95
C VAL A 47 0.49 11.15 -1.03
N TRP A 48 -0.18 11.99 -1.83
CA TRP A 48 0.14 13.41 -1.95
C TRP A 48 -0.09 14.21 -0.67
N SER A 49 -1.15 13.91 0.08
CA SER A 49 -1.41 14.54 1.39
C SER A 49 -0.33 14.19 2.41
N ARG A 50 0.10 12.92 2.46
CA ARG A 50 1.22 12.48 3.31
C ARG A 50 2.54 13.12 2.87
N ALA A 51 2.80 13.17 1.56
CA ALA A 51 3.98 13.82 0.99
C ALA A 51 4.02 15.32 1.34
N ALA A 52 2.88 16.00 1.23
CA ALA A 52 2.75 17.41 1.59
C ALA A 52 3.11 17.63 3.06
N ARG A 53 2.73 16.74 3.98
CA ARG A 53 3.14 16.83 5.39
C ARG A 53 4.66 16.66 5.58
N VAL A 54 5.28 15.72 4.88
CA VAL A 54 6.75 15.50 4.90
C VAL A 54 7.51 16.72 4.35
N LEU A 55 6.98 17.34 3.30
CA LEU A 55 7.58 18.49 2.61
C LEU A 55 7.34 19.82 3.36
N SER A 56 6.13 20.03 3.87
CA SER A 56 5.65 21.29 4.48
C SER A 56 6.24 21.55 5.86
N ALA A 57 6.40 20.52 6.71
CA ALA A 57 6.66 20.76 8.13
C ALA A 57 8.11 21.14 8.48
N LYS A 58 9.13 20.70 7.72
CA LYS A 58 10.55 20.87 8.13
C LYS A 58 11.57 21.12 7.02
N ARG A 59 11.23 21.07 5.72
CA ARG A 59 12.24 20.90 4.65
C ARG A 59 11.88 21.49 3.27
N ALA A 60 11.48 22.75 3.19
CA ALA A 60 11.14 23.45 1.93
C ALA A 60 12.30 23.60 0.89
N ARG A 61 13.48 23.02 1.13
CA ARG A 61 14.65 23.07 0.23
C ARG A 61 15.27 21.70 -0.07
N LEU A 62 14.52 20.60 0.11
CA LEU A 62 15.00 19.28 -0.29
C LEU A 62 15.04 19.16 -1.81
N ASP A 63 16.05 18.45 -2.29
CA ASP A 63 16.11 18.05 -3.68
C ASP A 63 14.92 17.12 -4.02
N PRO A 64 14.28 17.26 -5.19
CA PRO A 64 13.16 16.41 -5.60
C PRO A 64 13.50 14.91 -5.59
N THR A 65 14.74 14.53 -5.91
CA THR A 65 15.19 13.12 -5.92
C THR A 65 15.22 12.53 -4.51
N VAL A 66 15.73 13.30 -3.54
CA VAL A 66 15.77 12.92 -2.13
C VAL A 66 14.35 12.81 -1.57
N THR A 67 13.48 13.74 -1.94
CA THR A 67 12.07 13.73 -1.56
C THR A 67 11.36 12.47 -2.06
N SER A 68 11.53 12.15 -3.36
CA SER A 68 10.94 10.95 -3.97
C SER A 68 11.42 9.67 -3.28
N SER A 69 12.71 9.59 -2.95
CA SER A 69 13.30 8.45 -2.24
C SER A 69 12.72 8.28 -0.84
N ILE A 70 12.57 9.37 -0.09
CA ILE A 70 11.95 9.35 1.25
C ILE A 70 10.50 8.89 1.15
N MET A 71 9.72 9.43 0.20
CA MET A 71 8.33 9.01 -0.02
C MET A 71 8.24 7.53 -0.37
N PHE A 72 9.10 7.04 -1.27
CA PHE A 72 9.12 5.64 -1.67
C PHE A 72 9.37 4.71 -0.47
N VAL A 73 10.40 4.99 0.33
CA VAL A 73 10.76 4.19 1.50
C VAL A 73 9.63 4.22 2.54
N GLN A 74 9.01 5.38 2.75
CA GLN A 74 7.94 5.56 3.73
C GLN A 74 6.67 4.78 3.34
N GLU A 75 6.19 4.94 2.10
CA GLU A 75 4.99 4.27 1.60
C GLU A 75 5.15 2.75 1.53
N ASN A 76 6.36 2.27 1.23
CA ASN A 76 6.66 0.84 1.16
C ASN A 76 7.20 0.28 2.47
N SER A 77 7.22 1.05 3.56
CA SER A 77 7.93 0.67 4.78
C SER A 77 7.41 -0.63 5.43
N THR A 78 6.13 -0.96 5.27
CA THR A 78 5.55 -2.24 5.73
C THR A 78 6.04 -3.42 4.90
N LEU A 79 6.05 -3.28 3.57
CA LEU A 79 6.57 -4.29 2.65
C LEU A 79 8.07 -4.50 2.83
N ILE A 80 8.82 -3.41 2.95
CA ILE A 80 10.27 -3.45 3.19
C ILE A 80 10.55 -4.17 4.51
N ARG A 81 9.81 -3.89 5.60
CA ARG A 81 9.94 -4.63 6.86
C ARG A 81 9.65 -6.12 6.72
N LYS A 82 8.57 -6.46 6.02
CA LYS A 82 8.14 -7.85 5.82
C LYS A 82 9.13 -8.66 4.98
N HIS A 83 9.73 -8.04 3.97
CA HIS A 83 10.60 -8.69 2.99
C HIS A 83 12.08 -8.26 3.13
N TRP A 84 12.47 -7.70 4.27
CA TRP A 84 13.82 -7.14 4.46
C TRP A 84 14.91 -8.19 4.24
N ASP A 85 14.71 -9.38 4.80
CA ASP A 85 15.68 -10.48 4.72
C ASP A 85 15.89 -10.95 3.27
N GLU A 86 14.86 -10.84 2.42
CA GLU A 86 14.93 -11.17 0.99
C GLU A 86 15.60 -10.06 0.19
N LEU A 87 15.29 -8.80 0.51
CA LEU A 87 15.83 -7.62 -0.20
C LEU A 87 17.30 -7.34 0.14
N MET A 88 17.69 -7.57 1.39
CA MET A 88 19.00 -7.24 1.95
C MET A 88 19.54 -8.42 2.79
N PRO A 89 19.96 -9.51 2.14
CA PRO A 89 20.41 -10.71 2.85
C PRO A 89 21.63 -10.41 3.71
N GLY A 90 21.56 -10.74 5.00
CA GLY A 90 22.66 -10.60 5.96
C GLY A 90 22.86 -9.20 6.54
N GLN A 91 21.98 -8.24 6.25
CA GLN A 91 21.97 -6.95 6.93
C GLN A 91 20.86 -6.87 7.97
N PRO A 92 21.14 -6.48 9.23
CA PRO A 92 20.09 -6.29 10.22
C PRO A 92 19.25 -5.06 9.86
N LEU A 93 17.91 -5.19 9.92
CA LEU A 93 17.03 -4.04 9.80
C LEU A 93 17.15 -3.18 11.05
N ASN A 94 17.79 -2.03 10.92
CA ASN A 94 17.90 -1.08 12.01
C ASN A 94 16.64 -0.20 12.04
N GLU A 95 15.98 -0.09 13.19
CA GLU A 95 14.70 0.64 13.33
C GLU A 95 14.82 2.11 12.92
N PHE A 96 16.01 2.70 13.03
CA PHE A 96 16.31 4.08 12.60
C PHE A 96 16.41 4.27 11.08
N PHE A 97 16.66 3.20 10.32
CA PHE A 97 16.83 3.30 8.86
C PHE A 97 15.49 3.45 8.13
N LEU A 98 14.42 2.89 8.70
CA LEU A 98 13.08 3.06 8.19
C LEU A 98 12.32 4.00 9.10
N PRO A 99 11.73 5.09 8.58
CA PRO A 99 10.83 5.90 9.39
C PRO A 99 9.71 5.00 9.95
N PRO A 100 9.25 5.25 11.19
CA PRO A 100 8.19 4.46 11.79
C PRO A 100 6.98 4.42 10.83
N PRO A 101 6.21 3.32 10.83
CA PRO A 101 5.00 3.27 10.03
C PRO A 101 4.16 4.49 10.37
N PHE A 102 3.57 5.13 9.36
CA PHE A 102 2.58 6.15 9.67
C PHE A 102 1.46 5.47 10.44
N LYS A 103 1.23 5.97 11.65
CA LYS A 103 -0.02 5.68 12.32
C LYS A 103 -1.06 6.55 11.65
N ASP A 104 -2.05 5.92 11.04
CA ASP A 104 -3.23 6.61 10.54
C ASP A 104 -4.06 7.01 11.76
N GLU A 105 -3.52 7.89 12.60
CA GLU A 105 -4.12 8.40 13.83
C GLU A 105 -4.33 9.92 13.69
N ASP A 106 -5.47 10.43 14.15
CA ASP A 106 -5.77 11.86 14.16
C ASP A 106 -4.91 12.57 15.23
N GLU A 107 -5.06 13.89 15.32
CA GLU A 107 -4.34 14.69 16.33
C GLU A 107 -4.67 14.30 17.79
N ASN A 108 -5.71 13.47 17.98
CA ASN A 108 -6.16 12.95 19.28
C ASN A 108 -5.77 11.48 19.50
N GLY A 109 -5.03 10.85 18.58
CA GLY A 109 -4.63 9.45 18.67
C GLY A 109 -5.73 8.45 18.29
N ASN A 110 -6.86 8.90 17.74
CA ASN A 110 -7.89 8.00 17.23
C ASN A 110 -7.49 7.49 15.84
N PRO A 111 -7.72 6.21 15.52
CA PRO A 111 -7.56 5.73 14.16
C PRO A 111 -8.39 6.60 13.19
N ILE A 112 -7.71 7.30 12.28
CA ILE A 112 -8.35 7.94 11.15
C ILE A 112 -8.89 6.81 10.29
N ASP A 113 -10.20 6.70 10.21
CA ASP A 113 -10.84 5.87 9.21
C ASP A 113 -10.58 6.47 7.82
N ILE A 114 -9.52 5.99 7.19
CA ILE A 114 -9.07 6.41 5.87
C ILE A 114 -9.57 5.48 4.75
N GLY A 115 -10.57 4.62 5.02
CA GLY A 115 -11.08 3.67 4.03
C GLY A 115 -10.01 2.70 3.50
N GLN A 116 -8.93 2.46 4.26
CA GLN A 116 -7.99 1.38 3.94
C GLN A 116 -8.59 -0.01 4.24
N ASN A 117 -9.65 -0.04 5.06
CA ASN A 117 -10.39 -1.24 5.40
C ASN A 117 -11.61 -1.45 4.51
N ASP A 118 -11.59 -0.93 3.29
CA ASP A 118 -12.38 -1.48 2.18
C ASP A 118 -11.75 -2.81 1.72
N ALA A 119 -11.37 -3.66 2.68
CA ALA A 119 -11.28 -5.08 2.45
C ALA A 119 -12.72 -5.56 2.26
N TYR A 120 -13.16 -5.52 1.00
CA TYR A 120 -14.35 -6.23 0.54
C TYR A 120 -14.23 -7.71 0.95
#